data_AF-A0A7D5D7L3-F1
#
_entry.id   AF-A0A7D5D7L3-F1
#
_cell.length_a   1.000
_cell.length_b   1.000
_cell.length_c   1.000
_cell.angle_alpha   90.00
_cell.angle_beta   90.00
_cell.angle_gamma   90.00
#
_symmetry.space_group_name_H-M   'P 1'
#
loop_
_entity.id
_entity.type
_entity.pdbx_description
1 polymer ?
#
loop_
_entity_poly.entity_id
_entity_poly.type
_entity_poly.pdbx_seq_one_letter_code
_entity_poly.pdbx_strand_id
1 'polypeptide(L)'
;MFASDLVEAIQSLDANEPSRLDAFKKSLIMAADKNVSRELVKSVVCDHWIISTDGNRFRHLGDEVVARLIYHIAARPARLGFNIESEVNQRWDNEAWRKQFDYVTSYGDSANGLTLTYGAPKAV
;
A
#
# COMPACT_ATOMS: atom_id res chain seq x y z
N MET A 1 11.77 14.20 -5.26
CA MET A 1 11.29 15.04 -6.38
C MET A 1 10.78 14.10 -7.45
N PHE A 2 9.68 13.39 -7.16
CA PHE A 2 9.05 12.36 -8.00
C PHE A 2 7.57 12.18 -7.62
N ALA A 3 7.23 12.42 -6.34
CA ALA A 3 5.84 12.37 -5.86
C ALA A 3 4.96 13.48 -6.47
N SER A 4 5.51 14.69 -6.69
CA SER A 4 4.82 15.80 -7.35
C SER A 4 4.41 15.44 -8.78
N ASP A 5 5.34 14.86 -9.54
CA ASP A 5 5.15 14.53 -10.95
C ASP A 5 4.11 13.40 -11.10
N LEU A 6 4.07 12.47 -10.15
CA LEU A 6 3.03 11.44 -10.07
C LEU A 6 1.66 12.02 -9.72
N VAL A 7 1.58 13.01 -8.82
CA VAL A 7 0.33 13.69 -8.48
C VAL A 7 -0.20 14.45 -9.70
N GLU A 8 0.66 15.20 -10.40
CA GLU A 8 0.28 15.92 -11.62
C GLU A 8 -0.20 14.98 -12.73
N ALA A 9 0.49 13.86 -12.94
CA ALA A 9 0.07 12.84 -13.90
C ALA A 9 -1.29 12.22 -13.55
N ILE A 10 -1.51 11.84 -12.28
CA ILE A 10 -2.80 11.29 -11.82
C ILE A 10 -3.91 12.32 -11.97
N GLN A 11 -3.67 13.58 -11.59
CA GLN A 11 -4.64 14.68 -11.77
C GLN A 11 -4.92 14.98 -13.24
N SER A 12 -3.97 14.74 -14.15
CA SER A 12 -4.19 14.91 -15.59
C SER A 12 -5.09 13.83 -16.21
N LEU A 13 -5.23 12.67 -15.54
CA LEU A 13 -6.10 11.58 -16.03
C LEU A 13 -7.57 11.85 -15.72
N ASP A 14 -7.87 12.55 -14.61
CA ASP A 14 -9.21 13.01 -14.30
C ASP A 14 -9.15 14.24 -13.38
N ALA A 15 -9.48 15.41 -13.94
CA ALA A 15 -9.24 16.71 -13.28
C ALA A 15 -10.29 17.07 -12.21
N ASN A 16 -11.42 16.35 -12.17
CA ASN A 16 -12.59 16.74 -11.37
C ASN A 16 -12.91 15.80 -10.20
N GLU A 17 -12.38 14.57 -10.16
CA GLU A 17 -12.56 13.65 -9.04
C GLU A 17 -11.29 12.81 -8.81
N PRO A 18 -10.93 12.50 -7.55
CA PRO A 18 -9.76 11.66 -7.29
C PRO A 18 -9.98 10.27 -7.91
N SER A 19 -9.06 9.89 -8.82
CA SER A 19 -9.19 8.64 -9.57
C SER A 19 -9.28 7.44 -8.62
N ARG A 20 -10.31 6.61 -8.83
CA ARG A 20 -10.50 5.38 -8.07
C ARG A 20 -9.61 4.29 -8.65
N LEU A 21 -8.75 3.71 -7.82
CA LEU A 21 -7.90 2.58 -8.20
C LEU A 21 -8.28 1.36 -7.36
N ASP A 22 -8.33 0.20 -8.01
CA ASP A 22 -8.61 -1.07 -7.33
C ASP A 22 -7.38 -1.59 -6.55
N ALA A 23 -6.17 -1.26 -7.00
CA ALA A 23 -4.98 -1.34 -6.17
C ALA A 23 -3.86 -0.41 -6.64
N PHE A 24 -2.97 -0.07 -5.70
CA PHE A 24 -1.77 0.69 -5.95
C PHE A 24 -0.54 -0.11 -5.52
N LYS A 25 0.33 -0.47 -6.47
CA LYS A 25 1.58 -1.18 -6.18
C LYS A 25 2.72 -0.20 -5.88
N LYS A 26 3.33 -0.36 -4.72
CA LYS A 26 4.51 0.40 -4.27
C LYS A 26 5.71 -0.52 -4.08
N SER A 27 6.78 -0.25 -4.81
CA SER A 27 8.08 -0.86 -4.56
C SER A 27 8.79 -0.14 -3.40
N LEU A 28 8.97 -0.82 -2.28
CA LEU A 28 9.64 -0.26 -1.09
C LEU A 28 11.14 -0.01 -1.37
N ILE A 29 11.74 -0.74 -2.32
CA ILE A 29 13.16 -0.64 -2.69
C ILE A 29 13.57 0.71 -3.31
N MET A 30 12.61 1.50 -3.78
CA MET A 30 12.84 2.87 -4.31
C MET A 30 12.32 3.98 -3.37
N ALA A 31 11.88 3.63 -2.15
CA ALA A 31 11.43 4.60 -1.17
C ALA A 31 12.64 5.23 -0.46
N ALA A 32 13.37 6.10 -1.17
CA ALA A 32 14.04 7.20 -0.47
C ALA A 32 12.96 7.99 0.28
N ASP A 33 13.23 8.43 1.51
CA ASP A 33 12.34 9.07 2.51
C ASP A 33 11.43 10.22 2.01
N LYS A 34 11.52 10.59 0.72
CA LYS A 34 10.81 11.67 0.04
C LYS A 34 9.71 11.20 -0.93
N ASN A 35 9.43 9.89 -1.06
CA ASN A 35 8.56 9.38 -2.14
C ASN A 35 7.18 8.83 -1.71
N VAL A 36 6.81 8.97 -0.43
CA VAL A 36 5.43 8.80 0.06
C VAL A 36 5.05 10.11 0.73
N SER A 37 4.57 11.05 -0.09
CA SER A 37 4.06 12.32 0.40
C SER A 37 2.56 12.16 0.68
N ARG A 38 2.08 12.90 1.68
CA ARG A 38 0.65 12.93 2.06
C ARG A 38 -0.24 13.26 0.86
N GLU A 39 0.27 14.08 -0.04
CA GLU A 39 -0.38 14.54 -1.26
C GLU A 39 -0.65 13.37 -2.21
N LEU A 40 0.31 12.46 -2.40
CA LEU A 40 0.15 11.28 -3.25
C LEU A 40 -0.87 10.28 -2.69
N VAL A 41 -0.86 10.04 -1.38
CA VAL A 41 -1.82 9.10 -0.78
C VAL A 41 -3.24 9.68 -0.82
N LYS A 42 -3.38 11.00 -0.72
CA LYS A 42 -4.67 11.68 -0.78
C LYS A 42 -5.19 11.91 -2.20
N SER A 43 -4.33 11.92 -3.22
CA SER A 43 -4.74 12.14 -4.61
C SER A 43 -5.41 10.93 -5.24
N VAL A 44 -5.48 9.79 -4.53
CA VAL A 44 -5.97 8.52 -5.07
C VAL A 44 -7.01 7.93 -4.12
N VAL A 45 -8.15 7.51 -4.65
CA VAL A 45 -9.11 6.68 -3.89
C VAL A 45 -8.74 5.22 -4.10
N CYS A 46 -7.91 4.68 -3.20
CA CYS A 46 -7.45 3.30 -3.24
C CYS A 46 -7.46 2.70 -1.84
N ASP A 47 -8.15 1.58 -1.67
CA ASP A 47 -8.16 0.81 -0.42
C ASP A 47 -7.05 -0.26 -0.40
N HIS A 48 -6.57 -0.74 -1.56
CA HIS A 48 -5.59 -1.83 -1.66
C HIS A 48 -4.19 -1.37 -2.06
N TRP A 49 -3.26 -1.44 -1.11
CA TRP A 49 -1.87 -1.05 -1.31
C TRP A 49 -0.95 -2.26 -1.27
N ILE A 50 -0.25 -2.52 -2.39
CA ILE A 50 0.69 -3.63 -2.49
C ILE A 50 2.09 -3.12 -2.19
N ILE A 51 2.69 -3.63 -1.13
CA ILE A 51 4.05 -3.32 -0.69
C ILE A 51 4.97 -4.44 -1.17
N SER A 52 5.85 -4.12 -2.13
CA SER A 52 6.89 -5.05 -2.57
C SER A 52 8.16 -4.86 -1.74
N THR A 53 8.50 -5.86 -0.92
CA THR A 53 9.70 -5.93 -0.08
C THR A 53 10.29 -7.35 -0.15
N ASP A 54 11.61 -7.47 -0.17
CA ASP A 54 12.33 -8.76 -0.07
C ASP A 54 12.81 -9.05 1.36
N GLY A 55 12.46 -8.18 2.33
CA GLY A 55 12.82 -8.32 3.75
C GLY A 55 14.32 -8.15 4.06
N ASN A 56 15.20 -8.01 3.05
CA ASN A 56 16.63 -8.26 3.22
C ASN A 56 17.48 -6.99 3.35
N ARG A 57 16.97 -5.81 2.95
CA ARG A 57 17.80 -4.61 2.80
C ARG A 57 17.53 -3.42 3.73
N PHE A 58 16.34 -3.23 4.28
CA PHE A 58 16.02 -2.03 5.08
C PHE A 58 15.05 -2.33 6.24
N ARG A 59 15.58 -2.80 7.38
CA ARG A 59 14.79 -3.25 8.53
C ARG A 59 14.04 -2.14 9.29
N HIS A 60 14.48 -0.88 9.19
CA HIS A 60 13.89 0.25 9.95
C HIS A 60 13.21 1.31 9.07
N LEU A 61 13.71 1.58 7.87
CA LEU A 61 13.12 2.59 6.96
C LEU A 61 11.74 2.16 6.41
N GLY A 62 11.42 0.87 6.45
CA GLY A 62 10.13 0.37 5.99
C GLY A 62 8.95 0.72 6.90
N ASP A 63 9.16 0.87 8.22
CA ASP A 63 8.05 0.94 9.17
C ASP A 63 7.36 2.27 9.19
N GLU A 64 8.16 3.33 9.15
CA GLU A 64 7.63 4.68 9.08
C GLU A 64 6.83 4.87 7.79
N VAL A 65 7.27 4.27 6.68
CA VAL A 65 6.54 4.30 5.41
C VAL A 65 5.21 3.59 5.52
N VAL A 66 5.17 2.37 6.09
CA VAL A 66 3.92 1.62 6.27
C VAL A 66 2.99 2.32 7.26
N ALA A 67 3.52 2.87 8.37
CA ALA A 67 2.75 3.65 9.33
C ALA A 67 2.14 4.92 8.70
N ARG A 68 2.94 5.70 7.97
CA ARG A 68 2.47 6.89 7.23
C ARG A 68 1.41 6.53 6.21
N LEU A 69 1.56 5.38 5.54
CA LEU A 69 0.58 4.88 4.59
C LEU A 69 -0.76 4.57 5.29
N ILE A 70 -0.74 3.75 6.35
CA ILE A 70 -1.94 3.45 7.15
C ILE A 70 -2.60 4.73 7.65
N TYR A 71 -1.81 5.71 8.09
CA TYR A 71 -2.32 6.97 8.62
C TYR A 71 -2.96 7.87 7.55
N HIS A 72 -2.47 7.85 6.32
CA HIS A 72 -2.93 8.76 5.26
C HIS A 72 -3.94 8.17 4.28
N ILE A 73 -4.08 6.84 4.20
CA ILE A 73 -5.13 6.21 3.39
C ILE A 73 -6.50 6.67 3.91
N ALA A 74 -7.31 7.25 3.02
CA ALA A 74 -8.64 7.71 3.33
C ALA A 74 -9.67 6.57 3.38
N ALA A 75 -9.51 5.55 2.54
CA ALA A 75 -10.40 4.40 2.46
C ALA A 75 -10.16 3.41 3.62
N ARG A 76 -11.24 2.87 4.20
CA ARG A 76 -11.19 1.97 5.36
C ARG A 76 -12.06 0.73 5.16
N PRO A 77 -11.62 -0.45 5.64
CA PRO A 77 -10.30 -0.71 6.23
C PRO A 77 -9.20 -0.59 5.17
N ALA A 78 -8.03 -0.07 5.55
CA ALA A 78 -6.89 -0.02 4.64
C ALA A 78 -6.38 -1.44 4.38
N ARG A 79 -6.24 -1.87 3.13
CA ARG A 79 -5.76 -3.20 2.76
C ARG A 79 -4.28 -3.13 2.38
N LEU A 80 -3.44 -3.80 3.14
CA LEU A 80 -2.00 -3.87 2.91
C LEU A 80 -1.60 -5.26 2.40
N GLY A 81 -1.16 -5.33 1.15
CA GLY A 81 -0.68 -6.55 0.53
C GLY A 81 0.84 -6.62 0.48
N PHE A 82 1.46 -7.56 1.18
CA PHE A 82 2.90 -7.81 1.05
C PHE A 82 3.15 -8.90 0.00
N ASN A 83 4.08 -8.66 -0.91
CA ASN A 83 4.40 -9.61 -1.99
C ASN A 83 4.91 -10.97 -1.47
N ILE A 84 5.67 -10.99 -0.38
CA ILE A 84 6.20 -12.20 0.26
C ILE A 84 6.15 -11.99 1.78
N GLU A 85 5.76 -13.01 2.53
CA GLU A 85 5.83 -13.02 3.99
C GLU A 85 7.28 -13.00 4.51
N SER A 86 7.55 -12.20 5.55
CA SER A 86 8.85 -12.14 6.23
C SER A 86 8.69 -11.76 7.70
N GLU A 87 9.65 -12.12 8.54
CA GLU A 87 9.66 -11.74 9.96
C GLU A 87 9.49 -10.22 10.17
N VAL A 88 10.01 -9.42 9.23
CA VAL A 88 9.94 -7.94 9.29
C VAL A 88 8.53 -7.42 9.04
N ASN A 89 7.75 -8.07 8.17
CA ASN A 89 6.40 -7.61 7.80
C ASN A 89 5.27 -8.34 8.55
N GLN A 90 5.54 -9.48 9.19
CA GLN A 90 4.59 -10.20 10.04
C GLN A 90 4.08 -9.38 11.23
N ARG A 91 4.88 -8.47 11.78
CA ARG A 91 4.41 -7.59 12.87
C ARG A 91 3.23 -6.70 12.50
N TRP A 92 2.98 -6.44 11.21
CA TRP A 92 1.82 -5.70 10.74
C TRP A 92 0.55 -6.56 10.80
N ASP A 93 0.66 -7.87 11.00
CA ASP A 93 -0.46 -8.74 11.36
C ASP A 93 -0.78 -8.72 12.87
N ASN A 94 -0.49 -7.61 13.54
CA ASN A 94 -0.80 -7.41 14.95
C ASN A 94 -2.28 -7.05 15.12
N GLU A 95 -3.04 -7.90 15.83
CA GLU A 95 -4.47 -7.71 16.02
C GLU A 95 -4.84 -6.36 16.67
N ALA A 96 -4.08 -5.93 17.68
CA ALA A 96 -4.34 -4.67 18.37
C ALA A 96 -4.15 -3.47 17.42
N TRP A 97 -3.11 -3.49 16.59
CA TRP A 97 -2.86 -2.43 15.62
C TRP A 97 -3.89 -2.42 14.50
N ARG A 98 -4.24 -3.59 13.94
CA ARG A 98 -5.28 -3.70 12.90
C ARG A 98 -6.61 -3.13 13.36
N LYS A 99 -7.00 -3.41 14.60
CA LYS A 99 -8.21 -2.85 15.23
C LYS A 99 -8.08 -1.35 15.50
N GLN A 100 -6.95 -0.91 16.04
CA GLN A 100 -6.73 0.49 16.42
C GLN A 100 -6.66 1.43 15.20
N PHE A 101 -6.04 0.98 14.11
CA PHE A 101 -5.78 1.78 12.92
C PHE A 101 -6.60 1.37 11.70
N ASP A 102 -7.57 0.47 11.89
CA ASP A 102 -8.55 0.00 10.90
C ASP A 102 -7.91 -0.37 9.55
N TYR A 103 -7.07 -1.41 9.60
CA TYR A 103 -6.40 -1.99 8.44
C TYR A 103 -6.36 -3.51 8.51
N VAL A 104 -6.18 -4.13 7.36
CA VAL A 104 -6.00 -5.57 7.18
C VAL A 104 -4.75 -5.85 6.35
N THR A 105 -4.14 -7.01 6.58
CA THR A 105 -2.94 -7.45 5.89
C THR A 105 -3.21 -8.72 5.08
N SER A 106 -2.53 -8.84 3.95
CA SER A 106 -2.47 -10.07 3.14
C SER A 106 -1.04 -10.31 2.71
N TYR A 107 -0.60 -11.56 2.71
CA TYR A 107 0.77 -11.94 2.39
C TYR A 107 0.78 -12.91 1.23
N GLY A 108 1.65 -12.65 0.26
CA GLY A 108 1.99 -13.59 -0.80
C GLY A 108 3.05 -14.60 -0.36
N ASP A 109 3.29 -15.59 -1.21
CA ASP A 109 4.31 -16.62 -0.99
C ASP A 109 5.54 -16.40 -1.89
N SER A 110 6.64 -17.11 -1.61
CA SER A 110 7.89 -16.97 -2.36
C SER A 110 7.86 -17.55 -3.77
N ALA A 111 6.88 -18.40 -4.10
CA ALA A 111 6.74 -19.03 -5.41
C ALA A 111 5.88 -18.21 -6.37
N ASN A 112 4.78 -17.63 -5.88
CA ASN A 112 3.73 -16.97 -6.66
C ASN A 112 3.58 -15.48 -6.35
N GLY A 113 4.17 -15.00 -5.25
CA GLY A 113 3.96 -13.65 -4.77
C GLY A 113 2.53 -13.42 -4.24
N LEU A 114 2.10 -12.15 -4.23
CA LEU A 114 0.73 -11.79 -3.85
C LEU A 114 -0.19 -11.81 -5.08
N THR A 115 -1.24 -12.63 -5.02
CA THR A 115 -2.30 -12.64 -6.03
C THR A 115 -3.44 -11.72 -5.62
N LEU A 116 -3.83 -10.83 -6.52
CA LEU A 116 -5.02 -9.98 -6.35
C LEU A 116 -6.13 -10.45 -7.27
N THR A 117 -7.30 -10.72 -6.70
CA THR A 117 -8.52 -11.02 -7.44
C THR A 117 -9.39 -9.77 -7.53
N TYR A 118 -9.68 -9.33 -8.76
CA TYR A 118 -10.60 -8.23 -9.03
C TYR A 118 -11.88 -8.76 -9.70
N GLY A 119 -13.02 -8.20 -9.32
CA GLY A 119 -14.34 -8.72 -9.66
C GLY A 119 -14.84 -9.75 -8.65
N ALA A 120 -16.16 -9.94 -8.56
CA ALA A 120 -16.73 -10.94 -7.67
C ALA A 120 -16.23 -12.35 -8.04
N PRO A 121 -15.96 -13.26 -7.09
CA PRO A 121 -16.24 -14.65 -7.37
C PRO A 121 -17.73 -14.70 -7.71
N LYS A 122 -18.08 -15.07 -8.95
CA LYS A 122 -19.46 -15.50 -9.22
C LYS A 122 -19.73 -16.68 -8.27
N ALA A 123 -20.79 -16.54 -7.49
CA ALA A 123 -21.21 -17.48 -6.45
C ALA A 123 -21.18 -18.94 -6.90
N VAL A 124 -20.68 -19.81 -6.00
CA VAL A 124 -21.36 -21.04 -5.57
C VAL A 124 -21.06 -21.24 -4.09
#